data_AF-B5DEV2-F1
#
_entry.id   AF-B5DEV2-F1
#
_cell.length_a   1.000
_cell.length_b   1.000
_cell.length_c   1.000
_cell.angle_alpha   90.00
_cell.angle_beta   90.00
_cell.angle_gamma   90.00
#
_symmetry.space_group_name_H-M   'P 1'
#
loop_
_entity.id
_entity.type
_entity.pdbx_description
1 polymer ?
#
loop_
_entity_poly.entity_id
_entity_poly.type
_entity_poly.pdbx_seq_one_letter_code
_entity_poly.pdbx_strand_id
1 'polypeptide(L)'
;MYKVDLLPDPKQIAAIERRRNQEQQRQSRIFNAKCRTIGVDVQKLDKQVQELKLRESTEKASNEAYDAERLLNDKIAQMLEQRQQQLAHSLEKDVQEFRDQHQQPHTRREFDLYDPEALKKDQPARVGDEDPRCGPASLQKLAGEDLNEKERKKMQMDLTKKWLSEQIEERQRIQHQAKYADNLYDRKRVELDERALHLSTMEEECRKAISLATKNYNEALGLEASEGKRLRKQQEQDDNFAEIYNHLTGDILTEDPAAASSSYGPHRVIPDRWKGMSPEQLQAIRETQEQQRQEKHRLKEQEKQLEAEWDQQRFLAARAAMTLEQQEQEMNKELRKRLDLYNQQLSKEQKAHLEYLEKEVYTNNPTAHFFTQFNTTSR
;
A
#
# COMPACT_ATOMS: atom_id res chain seq x y z
N MET A 1 136.78 -216.16 14.38
CA MET A 1 138.13 -215.55 14.38
C MET A 1 137.97 -214.04 14.22
N TYR A 2 138.56 -213.27 15.14
CA TYR A 2 138.96 -211.85 15.01
C TYR A 2 137.89 -210.73 14.92
N LYS A 3 137.93 -209.82 15.92
CA LYS A 3 137.32 -208.47 15.97
C LYS A 3 138.27 -207.46 15.29
N VAL A 4 137.80 -206.53 14.44
CA VAL A 4 138.40 -205.17 14.23
C VAL A 4 137.36 -204.18 13.62
N ASP A 5 137.41 -202.94 14.08
CA ASP A 5 136.38 -201.87 14.09
C ASP A 5 136.11 -201.07 12.78
N LEU A 6 134.91 -200.45 12.68
CA LEU A 6 134.44 -199.55 11.61
C LEU A 6 134.90 -198.07 11.79
N LEU A 7 135.19 -197.36 10.69
CA LEU A 7 135.53 -195.92 10.64
C LEU A 7 134.30 -195.03 10.29
N PRO A 8 134.00 -193.93 11.02
CA PRO A 8 132.88 -193.00 10.74
C PRO A 8 133.19 -191.82 9.78
N ASP A 9 132.14 -191.22 9.17
CA ASP A 9 132.12 -190.19 8.10
C ASP A 9 132.45 -188.73 8.57
N PRO A 10 133.37 -187.99 7.89
CA PRO A 10 133.85 -186.65 8.29
C PRO A 10 132.82 -185.50 8.26
N LYS A 11 131.74 -185.55 7.46
CA LYS A 11 130.76 -184.44 7.40
C LYS A 11 129.90 -184.37 8.68
N GLN A 12 129.61 -185.53 9.28
CA GLN A 12 128.93 -185.61 10.57
C GLN A 12 129.81 -185.03 11.68
N ILE A 13 131.12 -185.23 11.63
CA ILE A 13 132.06 -184.66 12.61
C ILE A 13 132.00 -183.12 12.59
N ALA A 14 132.06 -182.47 11.43
CA ALA A 14 132.01 -181.01 11.35
C ALA A 14 130.66 -180.40 11.80
N ALA A 15 129.54 -181.07 11.49
CA ALA A 15 128.23 -180.65 11.99
C ALA A 15 128.12 -180.83 13.51
N ILE A 16 128.65 -181.93 14.04
CA ILE A 16 128.75 -182.17 15.48
C ILE A 16 129.64 -181.11 16.12
N GLU A 17 130.80 -180.79 15.57
CA GLU A 17 131.68 -179.74 16.08
C GLU A 17 131.04 -178.36 16.03
N ARG A 18 130.36 -177.97 14.95
CA ARG A 18 129.65 -176.68 14.89
C ARG A 18 128.55 -176.62 15.94
N ARG A 19 127.81 -177.73 16.14
CA ARG A 19 126.80 -177.85 17.19
C ARG A 19 127.44 -177.82 18.58
N ARG A 20 128.60 -178.45 18.75
CA ARG A 20 129.41 -178.44 19.98
C ARG A 20 129.97 -177.06 20.28
N ASN A 21 130.39 -176.31 19.27
CA ASN A 21 130.88 -174.94 19.39
C ASN A 21 129.74 -173.96 19.72
N GLN A 22 128.59 -174.09 19.05
CA GLN A 22 127.40 -173.31 19.41
C GLN A 22 126.93 -173.66 20.83
N GLU A 23 126.94 -174.94 21.20
CA GLU A 23 126.61 -175.37 22.56
C GLU A 23 127.66 -174.89 23.55
N GLN A 24 128.96 -174.86 23.22
CA GLN A 24 130.01 -174.28 24.07
C GLN A 24 129.85 -172.77 24.23
N GLN A 25 129.56 -172.03 23.15
CA GLN A 25 129.26 -170.59 23.22
C GLN A 25 127.95 -170.31 23.96
N ARG A 26 127.00 -171.24 23.94
CA ARG A 26 125.76 -171.16 24.71
C ARG A 26 126.00 -171.50 26.18
N GLN A 27 126.77 -172.55 26.46
CA GLN A 27 127.19 -172.97 27.79
C GLN A 27 128.01 -171.88 28.47
N SER A 28 128.95 -171.25 27.76
CA SER A 28 129.73 -170.12 28.30
C SER A 28 128.83 -168.94 28.71
N ARG A 29 127.69 -168.74 28.05
CA ARG A 29 126.67 -167.74 28.43
C ARG A 29 125.74 -168.20 29.56
N ILE A 30 125.34 -169.47 29.57
CA ILE A 30 124.39 -170.03 30.55
C ILE A 30 125.05 -170.32 31.91
N PHE A 31 126.26 -170.87 31.90
CA PHE A 31 127.00 -171.20 33.13
C PHE A 31 127.69 -169.99 33.75
N ASN A 32 127.96 -168.93 32.97
CA ASN A 32 128.39 -167.66 33.54
C ASN A 32 127.19 -166.97 34.19
N ALA A 33 127.04 -167.15 35.52
CA ALA A 33 125.96 -166.57 36.29
C ALA A 33 125.83 -165.04 36.10
N LYS A 34 126.94 -164.32 35.87
CA LYS A 34 126.91 -162.86 35.68
C LYS A 34 126.34 -162.47 34.32
N CYS A 35 126.69 -163.19 33.24
CA CYS A 35 126.08 -162.97 31.92
C CYS A 35 124.60 -163.39 31.89
N ARG A 36 124.22 -164.45 32.64
CA ARG A 36 122.83 -164.91 32.70
C ARG A 36 121.93 -163.93 33.47
N THR A 37 122.45 -163.32 34.53
CA THR A 37 121.68 -162.39 35.36
C THR A 37 121.70 -160.96 34.80
N ILE A 38 122.82 -160.52 34.20
CA ILE A 38 123.05 -159.09 33.84
C ILE A 38 123.85 -158.90 32.53
N GLY A 39 123.81 -159.87 31.60
CA GLY A 39 124.49 -159.76 30.31
C GLY A 39 123.84 -158.72 29.40
N VAL A 40 124.52 -157.61 29.16
CA VAL A 40 124.01 -156.49 28.33
C VAL A 40 125.09 -156.09 27.32
N ASP A 41 124.69 -155.91 26.06
CA ASP A 41 125.57 -155.43 24.99
C ASP A 41 125.70 -153.90 25.08
N VAL A 42 126.67 -153.44 25.87
CA VAL A 42 126.92 -152.03 26.14
C VAL A 42 127.23 -151.25 24.86
N GLN A 43 127.97 -151.85 23.91
CA GLN A 43 128.32 -151.18 22.65
C GLN A 43 127.09 -150.94 21.77
N LYS A 44 126.16 -151.89 21.72
CA LYS A 44 124.91 -151.71 20.98
C LYS A 44 123.98 -150.70 21.68
N LEU A 45 123.90 -150.73 23.01
CA LEU A 45 123.13 -149.73 23.76
C LEU A 45 123.70 -148.31 23.57
N ASP A 46 125.02 -148.15 23.60
CA ASP A 46 125.67 -146.85 23.36
C ASP A 46 125.35 -146.31 21.96
N LYS A 47 125.34 -147.17 20.94
CA LYS A 47 124.89 -146.78 19.59
C LYS A 47 123.41 -146.37 19.57
N GLN A 48 122.54 -147.11 20.25
CA GLN A 48 121.11 -146.76 20.35
C GLN A 48 120.91 -145.42 21.08
N VAL A 49 121.69 -145.14 22.13
CA VAL A 49 121.66 -143.85 22.83
C VAL A 49 122.17 -142.73 21.94
N GLN A 50 123.23 -142.95 21.16
CA GLN A 50 123.73 -141.95 20.20
C GLN A 50 122.71 -141.66 19.09
N GLU A 51 122.06 -142.68 18.53
CA GLU A 51 121.00 -142.53 17.54
C GLU A 51 119.80 -141.76 18.11
N LEU A 52 119.37 -142.09 19.33
CA LEU A 52 118.27 -141.39 20.00
C LEU A 52 118.62 -139.92 20.29
N LYS A 53 119.85 -139.63 20.74
CA LYS A 53 120.33 -138.25 20.92
C LYS A 53 120.38 -137.47 19.61
N LEU A 54 120.82 -138.10 18.51
CA LEU A 54 120.84 -137.47 17.19
C LEU A 54 119.41 -137.21 16.69
N ARG A 55 118.49 -138.14 16.93
CA ARG A 55 117.07 -137.96 16.62
C ARG A 55 116.46 -136.83 17.44
N GLU A 56 116.72 -136.77 18.74
CA GLU A 56 116.27 -135.65 19.57
C GLU A 56 116.87 -134.32 19.12
N SER A 57 118.16 -134.27 18.75
CA SER A 57 118.79 -133.02 18.31
C SER A 57 118.27 -132.55 16.95
N THR A 58 117.99 -133.48 16.04
CA THR A 58 117.38 -133.15 14.73
C THR A 58 115.92 -132.72 14.88
N GLU A 59 115.15 -133.36 15.75
CA GLU A 59 113.78 -132.96 16.06
C GLU A 59 113.73 -131.59 16.75
N LYS A 60 114.63 -131.32 17.71
CA LYS A 60 114.78 -129.99 18.32
C LYS A 60 115.14 -128.93 17.29
N ALA A 61 116.11 -129.19 16.42
CA ALA A 61 116.48 -128.24 15.36
C ALA A 61 115.33 -127.99 14.37
N SER A 62 114.53 -129.03 14.05
CA SER A 62 113.34 -128.86 13.21
C SER A 62 112.26 -128.04 13.92
N ASN A 63 112.01 -128.29 15.20
CA ASN A 63 111.04 -127.53 15.99
C ASN A 63 111.47 -126.07 16.14
N GLU A 64 112.76 -125.80 16.40
CA GLU A 64 113.32 -124.45 16.45
C GLU A 64 113.17 -123.72 15.11
N ALA A 65 113.36 -124.40 13.97
CA ALA A 65 113.14 -123.83 12.66
C ALA A 65 111.65 -123.48 12.41
N TYR A 66 110.72 -124.36 12.78
CA TYR A 66 109.29 -124.09 12.69
C TYR A 66 108.85 -122.96 13.63
N ASP A 67 109.40 -122.89 14.84
CA ASP A 67 109.13 -121.79 15.77
C ASP A 67 109.65 -120.45 15.23
N ALA A 68 110.82 -120.44 14.61
CA ALA A 68 111.35 -119.25 13.95
C ALA A 68 110.46 -118.80 12.77
N GLU A 69 109.98 -119.74 11.94
CA GLU A 69 109.04 -119.45 10.86
C GLU A 69 107.69 -118.93 11.40
N ARG A 70 107.18 -119.52 12.48
CA ARG A 70 105.96 -119.05 13.17
C ARG A 70 106.11 -117.61 13.62
N LEU A 71 107.21 -117.25 14.28
CA LEU A 71 107.47 -115.88 14.72
C LEU A 71 107.57 -114.89 13.55
N LEU A 72 108.15 -115.30 12.42
CA LEU A 72 108.17 -114.48 11.20
C LEU A 72 106.76 -114.28 10.64
N ASN A 73 105.96 -115.34 10.53
CA ASN A 73 104.60 -115.27 10.04
C ASN A 73 103.70 -114.42 10.96
N ASP A 74 103.83 -114.56 12.29
CA ASP A 74 103.12 -113.72 13.27
C ASP A 74 103.48 -112.24 13.08
N LYS A 75 104.76 -111.92 12.85
CA LYS A 75 105.20 -110.55 12.58
C LYS A 75 104.64 -110.00 11.26
N ILE A 76 104.60 -110.82 10.21
CA ILE A 76 104.00 -110.44 8.92
C ILE A 76 102.50 -110.18 9.08
N ALA A 77 101.79 -111.05 9.83
CA ALA A 77 100.37 -110.88 10.11
C ALA A 77 100.07 -109.57 10.85
N GLN A 78 100.86 -109.24 11.88
CA GLN A 78 100.73 -107.96 12.60
C GLN A 78 100.97 -106.74 11.69
N MET A 79 101.98 -106.79 10.81
CA MET A 79 102.23 -105.72 9.86
C MET A 79 101.09 -105.54 8.84
N LEU A 80 100.51 -106.63 8.36
CA LEU A 80 99.37 -106.60 7.45
C LEU A 80 98.11 -106.06 8.15
N GLU A 81 97.87 -106.47 9.40
CA GLU A 81 96.76 -105.97 10.21
C GLU A 81 96.89 -104.47 10.46
N GLN A 82 98.09 -103.98 10.86
CA GLN A 82 98.34 -102.54 11.03
C GLN A 82 98.10 -101.77 9.73
N ARG A 83 98.56 -102.30 8.59
CA ARG A 83 98.31 -101.67 7.28
C ARG A 83 96.83 -101.65 6.94
N GLN A 84 96.09 -102.71 7.23
CA GLN A 84 94.65 -102.77 7.01
C GLN A 84 93.91 -101.76 7.91
N GLN A 85 94.30 -101.64 9.18
CA GLN A 85 93.74 -100.65 10.10
C GLN A 85 94.01 -99.21 9.64
N GLN A 86 95.23 -98.92 9.16
CA GLN A 86 95.57 -97.60 8.61
C GLN A 86 94.75 -97.27 7.35
N LEU A 87 94.59 -98.25 6.44
CA LEU A 87 93.76 -98.07 5.24
C LEU A 87 92.29 -97.87 5.60
N ALA A 88 91.76 -98.65 6.54
CA ALA A 88 90.39 -98.50 7.02
C ALA A 88 90.16 -97.11 7.64
N HIS A 89 91.10 -96.64 8.45
CA HIS A 89 91.04 -95.31 9.04
C HIS A 89 91.13 -94.19 7.99
N SER A 90 92.03 -94.32 6.99
CA SER A 90 92.11 -93.36 5.89
C SER A 90 90.81 -93.33 5.09
N LEU A 91 90.23 -94.49 4.78
CA LEU A 91 88.98 -94.58 4.04
C LEU A 91 87.81 -93.96 4.82
N GLU A 92 87.72 -94.21 6.13
CA GLU A 92 86.70 -93.61 6.98
C GLU A 92 86.84 -92.09 7.02
N LYS A 93 88.08 -91.59 7.12
CA LYS A 93 88.37 -90.15 7.04
C LYS A 93 87.94 -89.56 5.69
N ASP A 94 88.28 -90.19 4.58
CA ASP A 94 87.91 -89.72 3.23
C ASP A 94 86.38 -89.73 3.04
N VAL A 95 85.69 -90.75 3.55
CA VAL A 95 84.22 -90.82 3.54
C VAL A 95 83.61 -89.70 4.38
N GLN A 96 84.17 -89.41 5.55
CA GLN A 96 83.69 -88.34 6.40
C GLN A 96 83.94 -86.97 5.77
N GLU A 97 85.12 -86.73 5.19
CA GLU A 97 85.41 -85.51 4.42
C GLU A 97 84.44 -85.33 3.25
N PHE A 98 84.12 -86.40 2.52
CA PHE A 98 83.12 -86.35 1.44
C PHE A 98 81.71 -86.01 1.96
N ARG A 99 81.30 -86.60 3.09
CA ARG A 99 80.02 -86.27 3.74
C ARG A 99 79.97 -84.80 4.15
N ASP A 100 81.06 -84.32 4.74
CA ASP A 100 81.16 -82.96 5.25
C ASP A 100 81.22 -81.91 4.13
N GLN A 101 81.79 -82.24 2.97
CA GLN A 101 81.87 -81.31 1.84
C GLN A 101 80.63 -81.34 0.95
N HIS A 102 80.05 -82.52 0.71
CA HIS A 102 79.07 -82.70 -0.37
C HIS A 102 77.67 -83.12 0.12
N GLN A 103 77.53 -83.66 1.33
CA GLN A 103 76.25 -84.19 1.85
C GLN A 103 75.63 -83.32 2.94
N GLN A 104 76.03 -82.04 3.02
CA GLN A 104 75.47 -81.11 3.99
C GLN A 104 73.97 -80.90 3.76
N PRO A 105 73.17 -80.69 4.81
CA PRO A 105 71.74 -80.46 4.68
C PRO A 105 71.39 -79.31 3.73
N HIS A 106 72.20 -78.24 3.70
CA HIS A 106 71.99 -77.05 2.88
C HIS A 106 72.31 -77.23 1.39
N THR A 107 72.99 -78.32 0.99
CA THR A 107 73.25 -78.61 -0.44
C THR A 107 72.14 -79.45 -1.07
N ARG A 108 71.15 -79.90 -0.27
CA ARG A 108 70.00 -80.66 -0.78
C ARG A 108 69.08 -79.76 -1.60
N ARG A 109 68.45 -80.35 -2.61
CA ARG A 109 67.55 -79.65 -3.55
C ARG A 109 66.35 -79.05 -2.83
N GLU A 110 65.83 -79.76 -1.84
CA GLU A 110 64.64 -79.43 -1.06
C GLU A 110 64.92 -78.65 0.23
N PHE A 111 66.17 -78.21 0.47
CA PHE A 111 66.53 -77.54 1.72
C PHE A 111 65.74 -76.25 1.93
N ASP A 112 65.42 -75.54 0.85
CA ASP A 112 64.58 -74.34 0.87
C ASP A 112 63.20 -74.57 1.49
N LEU A 113 62.65 -75.78 1.40
CA LEU A 113 61.34 -76.15 1.97
C LEU A 113 61.35 -76.32 3.49
N TYR A 114 62.49 -76.68 4.10
CA TYR A 114 62.61 -76.92 5.54
C TYR A 114 63.74 -76.12 6.21
N ASP A 115 64.28 -75.11 5.51
CA ASP A 115 65.26 -74.18 6.06
C ASP A 115 64.66 -73.49 7.31
N PRO A 116 65.26 -73.65 8.50
CA PRO A 116 64.77 -73.01 9.72
C PRO A 116 64.69 -71.48 9.62
N GLU A 117 65.47 -70.87 8.71
CA GLU A 117 65.50 -69.44 8.48
C GLU A 117 64.66 -68.98 7.28
N ALA A 118 63.89 -69.87 6.62
CA ALA A 118 63.10 -69.55 5.44
C ALA A 118 62.22 -68.31 5.63
N LEU A 119 61.49 -68.22 6.75
CA LEU A 119 60.61 -67.09 7.08
C LEU A 119 61.35 -65.76 7.28
N LYS A 120 62.64 -65.78 7.64
CA LYS A 120 63.45 -64.56 7.79
C LYS A 120 64.01 -64.09 6.46
N LYS A 121 64.28 -65.03 5.54
CA LYS A 121 64.80 -64.77 4.19
C LYS A 121 63.68 -64.37 3.23
N ASP A 122 62.46 -64.82 3.48
CA ASP A 122 61.28 -64.52 2.66
C ASP A 122 60.89 -63.04 2.75
N GLN A 123 60.32 -62.53 1.67
CA GLN A 123 59.86 -61.15 1.59
C GLN A 123 58.35 -61.09 1.86
N PRO A 124 57.84 -60.00 2.46
CA PRO A 124 56.40 -59.80 2.56
C PRO A 124 55.71 -59.92 1.19
N ALA A 125 54.50 -60.48 1.18
CA ALA A 125 53.71 -60.73 -0.03
C ALA A 125 53.44 -59.46 -0.87
N ARG A 126 53.48 -58.28 -0.24
CA ARG A 126 53.43 -56.96 -0.88
C ARG A 126 54.39 -56.03 -0.12
N VAL A 127 55.27 -55.34 -0.84
CA VAL A 127 56.20 -54.35 -0.27
C VAL A 127 55.81 -52.97 -0.79
N GLY A 128 55.11 -52.21 0.07
CA GLY A 128 54.59 -50.88 -0.27
C GLY A 128 53.36 -50.92 -1.19
N ASP A 129 52.98 -49.75 -1.70
CA ASP A 129 51.76 -49.61 -2.51
C ASP A 129 51.97 -49.87 -3.99
N GLU A 130 53.15 -49.54 -4.50
CA GLU A 130 53.55 -49.75 -5.90
C GLU A 130 54.56 -50.90 -6.00
N ASP A 131 54.16 -52.10 -5.57
CA ASP A 131 54.95 -53.34 -5.77
C ASP A 131 54.67 -53.92 -7.17
N PRO A 132 55.65 -53.95 -8.10
CA PRO A 132 55.46 -54.45 -9.45
C PRO A 132 55.13 -55.95 -9.52
N ARG A 133 55.41 -56.72 -8.46
CA ARG A 133 55.09 -58.16 -8.36
C ARG A 133 53.61 -58.40 -8.13
N CYS A 134 52.89 -57.41 -7.59
CA CYS A 134 51.49 -57.51 -7.24
C CYS A 134 50.57 -57.08 -8.39
N GLY A 135 50.52 -57.89 -9.45
CA GLY A 135 49.55 -57.73 -10.54
C GLY A 135 48.10 -58.08 -10.13
N PRO A 136 47.11 -57.89 -11.02
CA PRO A 136 45.70 -58.10 -10.71
C PRO A 136 45.35 -59.55 -10.30
N ALA A 137 46.13 -60.54 -10.74
CA ALA A 137 45.93 -61.94 -10.37
C ALA A 137 46.44 -62.30 -8.97
N SER A 138 47.35 -61.51 -8.37
CA SER A 138 47.94 -61.82 -7.07
C SER A 138 46.97 -61.59 -5.89
N LEU A 139 45.90 -60.80 -6.13
CA LEU A 139 44.92 -60.36 -5.14
C LEU A 139 45.52 -59.62 -3.92
N GLN A 140 46.79 -59.19 -3.99
CA GLN A 140 47.46 -58.45 -2.92
C GLN A 140 47.21 -56.92 -2.98
N LYS A 141 46.73 -56.42 -4.13
CA LYS A 141 46.36 -55.01 -4.35
C LYS A 141 44.98 -54.96 -5.00
N LEU A 142 44.03 -54.31 -4.35
CA LEU A 142 42.65 -54.17 -4.83
C LEU A 142 42.39 -52.71 -5.20
N ALA A 143 41.89 -52.46 -6.41
CA ALA A 143 41.63 -51.10 -6.89
C ALA A 143 40.52 -50.37 -6.11
N GLY A 144 39.69 -51.08 -5.35
CA GLY A 144 38.67 -50.48 -4.48
C GLY A 144 39.22 -49.93 -3.15
N GLU A 145 40.48 -50.24 -2.81
CA GLU A 145 41.16 -49.72 -1.64
C GLU A 145 41.58 -48.26 -1.90
N ASP A 146 40.84 -47.30 -1.34
CA ASP A 146 41.12 -45.86 -1.47
C ASP A 146 42.06 -45.39 -0.35
N LEU A 147 43.38 -45.45 -0.61
CA LEU A 147 44.40 -44.93 0.32
C LEU A 147 44.31 -43.40 0.50
N ASN A 148 43.72 -42.70 -0.47
CA ASN A 148 43.59 -41.24 -0.50
C ASN A 148 42.23 -40.74 0.05
N GLU A 149 41.45 -41.62 0.69
CA GLU A 149 40.11 -41.30 1.19
C GLU A 149 40.11 -40.03 2.07
N LYS A 150 41.11 -39.91 2.96
CA LYS A 150 41.25 -38.77 3.88
C LYS A 150 41.50 -37.46 3.13
N GLU A 151 42.37 -37.47 2.13
CA GLU A 151 42.68 -36.28 1.32
C GLU A 151 41.48 -35.88 0.45
N ARG A 152 40.83 -36.87 -0.16
CA ARG A 152 39.60 -36.66 -0.95
C ARG A 152 38.49 -36.06 -0.09
N LYS A 153 38.24 -36.61 1.10
CA LYS A 153 37.26 -36.05 2.06
C LYS A 153 37.62 -34.64 2.48
N LYS A 154 38.89 -34.35 2.78
CA LYS A 154 39.36 -33.01 3.11
C LYS A 154 39.08 -32.02 1.98
N MET A 155 39.43 -32.37 0.74
CA MET A 155 39.17 -31.54 -0.43
C MET A 155 37.66 -31.29 -0.63
N GLN A 156 36.82 -32.32 -0.45
CA GLN A 156 35.36 -32.18 -0.51
C GLN A 156 34.83 -31.25 0.58
N MET A 157 35.36 -31.34 1.80
CA MET A 157 35.00 -30.44 2.91
C MET A 157 35.42 -29.00 2.62
N ASP A 158 36.61 -28.78 2.08
CA ASP A 158 37.11 -27.45 1.71
C ASP A 158 36.27 -26.82 0.60
N LEU A 159 35.88 -27.59 -0.42
CA LEU A 159 34.95 -27.15 -1.47
C LEU A 159 33.58 -26.80 -0.90
N THR A 160 33.03 -27.65 -0.03
CA THR A 160 31.75 -27.41 0.61
C THR A 160 31.79 -26.14 1.46
N LYS A 161 32.85 -25.96 2.24
CA LYS A 161 33.05 -24.76 3.05
C LYS A 161 33.10 -23.52 2.17
N LYS A 162 33.85 -23.55 1.06
CA LYS A 162 33.93 -22.44 0.12
C LYS A 162 32.56 -22.08 -0.45
N TRP A 163 31.81 -23.05 -0.95
CA TRP A 163 30.47 -22.81 -1.51
C TRP A 163 29.50 -22.25 -0.48
N LEU A 164 29.51 -22.77 0.75
CA LEU A 164 28.65 -22.26 1.81
C LEU A 164 29.04 -20.84 2.21
N SER A 165 30.33 -20.52 2.27
CA SER A 165 30.81 -19.16 2.52
C SER A 165 30.33 -18.20 1.43
N GLU A 166 30.51 -18.56 0.15
CA GLU A 166 30.03 -17.75 -0.99
C GLU A 166 28.51 -17.53 -0.95
N GLN A 167 27.73 -18.57 -0.62
CA GLN A 167 26.28 -18.45 -0.47
C GLN A 167 25.87 -17.55 0.70
N ILE A 168 26.56 -17.65 1.84
CA ILE A 168 26.29 -16.80 3.01
C ILE A 168 26.57 -15.34 2.68
N GLU A 169 27.72 -15.05 2.05
CA GLU A 169 28.09 -13.68 1.64
C GLU A 169 27.09 -13.12 0.63
N GLU A 170 26.69 -13.91 -0.37
CA GLU A 170 25.71 -13.47 -1.35
C GLU A 170 24.35 -13.16 -0.71
N ARG A 171 23.88 -14.04 0.18
CA ARG A 171 22.64 -13.79 0.93
C ARG A 171 22.73 -12.55 1.80
N GLN A 172 23.87 -12.30 2.43
CA GLN A 172 24.11 -11.09 3.22
C GLN A 172 24.13 -9.84 2.35
N ARG A 173 24.77 -9.88 1.16
CA ARG A 173 24.75 -8.79 0.18
C ARG A 173 23.32 -8.45 -0.25
N ILE A 174 22.53 -9.46 -0.61
CA ILE A 174 21.12 -9.29 -1.00
C ILE A 174 20.31 -8.69 0.16
N GLN A 175 20.46 -9.21 1.38
CA GLN A 175 19.77 -8.64 2.55
C GLN A 175 20.17 -7.19 2.82
N HIS A 176 21.45 -6.84 2.67
CA HIS A 176 21.93 -5.48 2.88
C HIS A 176 21.37 -4.53 1.80
N GLN A 177 21.35 -4.97 0.54
CA GLN A 177 20.74 -4.21 -0.57
C GLN A 177 19.24 -4.02 -0.37
N ALA A 178 18.51 -5.06 0.04
CA ALA A 178 17.08 -4.97 0.35
C ALA A 178 16.82 -3.98 1.48
N LYS A 179 17.54 -4.09 2.60
CA LYS A 179 17.45 -3.13 3.72
C LYS A 179 17.78 -1.71 3.28
N TYR A 180 18.78 -1.52 2.43
CA TYR A 180 19.14 -0.20 1.92
C TYR A 180 18.02 0.39 1.04
N ALA A 181 17.42 -0.42 0.16
CA ALA A 181 16.28 -0.03 -0.67
C ALA A 181 15.06 0.31 0.19
N ASP A 182 14.75 -0.49 1.21
CA ASP A 182 13.66 -0.22 2.16
C ASP A 182 13.88 1.11 2.89
N ASN A 183 15.09 1.36 3.42
CA ASN A 183 15.42 2.63 4.07
C ASN A 183 15.27 3.84 3.13
N LEU A 184 15.67 3.70 1.86
CA LEU A 184 15.47 4.76 0.86
C LEU A 184 13.99 5.00 0.59
N TYR A 185 13.20 3.94 0.49
CA TYR A 185 11.76 4.01 0.29
C TYR A 185 11.08 4.69 1.49
N ASP A 186 11.40 4.29 2.71
CA ASP A 186 10.87 4.89 3.93
C ASP A 186 11.23 6.38 4.03
N ARG A 187 12.48 6.75 3.74
CA ARG A 187 12.89 8.15 3.68
C ARG A 187 12.11 8.93 2.64
N LYS A 188 11.83 8.33 1.47
CA LYS A 188 11.03 8.98 0.43
C LYS A 188 9.58 9.16 0.85
N ARG A 189 9.01 8.21 1.59
CA ARG A 189 7.65 8.32 2.14
C ARG A 189 7.55 9.47 3.13
N VAL A 190 8.49 9.59 4.06
CA VAL A 190 8.53 10.71 5.01
C VAL A 190 8.59 12.05 4.28
N GLU A 191 9.46 12.18 3.26
CA GLU A 191 9.56 13.40 2.45
C GLU A 191 8.22 13.75 1.75
N LEU A 192 7.51 12.74 1.22
CA LEU A 192 6.22 12.94 0.58
C LEU A 192 5.14 13.36 1.59
N ASP A 193 5.12 12.76 2.78
CA ASP A 193 4.18 13.11 3.85
C ASP A 193 4.43 14.55 4.36
N GLU A 194 5.70 14.94 4.57
CA GLU A 194 6.07 16.33 4.91
C GLU A 194 5.61 17.32 3.84
N ARG A 195 5.80 16.98 2.56
CA ARG A 195 5.34 17.81 1.44
C ARG A 195 3.82 17.90 1.38
N ALA A 196 3.11 16.82 1.64
CA ALA A 196 1.65 16.80 1.68
C ALA A 196 1.11 17.69 2.81
N LEU A 197 1.70 17.60 4.01
CA LEU A 197 1.37 18.49 5.12
C LEU A 197 1.60 19.96 4.77
N HIS A 198 2.76 20.29 4.19
CA HIS A 198 3.07 21.65 3.77
C HIS A 198 2.09 22.18 2.71
N LEU A 199 1.70 21.35 1.74
CA LEU A 199 0.68 21.73 0.75
C LEU A 199 -0.69 21.94 1.40
N SER A 200 -1.07 21.10 2.36
CA SER A 200 -2.33 21.25 3.11
C SER A 200 -2.36 22.56 3.91
N THR A 201 -1.27 22.90 4.59
CA THR A 201 -1.19 24.17 5.34
C THR A 201 -1.28 25.38 4.42
N MET A 202 -0.58 25.34 3.28
CA MET A 202 -0.66 26.41 2.27
C MET A 202 -2.05 26.55 1.66
N GLU A 203 -2.73 25.43 1.37
CA GLU A 203 -4.13 25.46 0.91
C GLU A 203 -5.06 26.08 1.95
N GLU A 204 -4.93 25.69 3.22
CA GLU A 204 -5.74 26.26 4.30
C GLU A 204 -5.52 27.77 4.44
N GLU A 205 -4.28 28.22 4.38
CA GLU A 205 -3.94 29.64 4.41
C GLU A 205 -4.53 30.39 3.21
N CYS A 206 -4.44 29.84 2.01
CA CYS A 206 -5.07 30.41 0.82
C CYS A 206 -6.59 30.49 0.99
N ARG A 207 -7.26 29.44 1.48
CA ARG A 207 -8.71 29.45 1.73
C ARG A 207 -9.10 30.51 2.76
N LYS A 208 -8.33 30.63 3.85
CA LYS A 208 -8.53 31.69 4.87
C LYS A 208 -8.38 33.08 4.25
N ALA A 209 -7.35 33.30 3.43
CA ALA A 209 -7.11 34.57 2.75
C ALA A 209 -8.24 34.93 1.77
N ILE A 210 -8.72 33.97 0.97
CA ILE A 210 -9.86 34.16 0.06
C ILE A 210 -11.13 34.48 0.83
N SER A 211 -11.40 33.76 1.92
CA SER A 211 -12.57 33.98 2.76
C SER A 211 -12.53 35.36 3.41
N LEU A 212 -11.36 35.80 3.89
CA LEU A 212 -11.18 37.13 4.48
C LEU A 212 -11.35 38.23 3.43
N ALA A 213 -10.76 38.07 2.24
CA ALA A 213 -10.92 39.02 1.14
C ALA A 213 -12.41 39.15 0.72
N THR A 214 -13.12 38.02 0.61
CA THR A 214 -14.56 38.00 0.29
C THR A 214 -15.38 38.67 1.38
N LYS A 215 -15.07 38.42 2.66
CA LYS A 215 -15.71 39.08 3.79
C LYS A 215 -15.53 40.59 3.72
N ASN A 216 -14.29 41.06 3.57
CA ASN A 216 -13.97 42.48 3.50
C ASN A 216 -14.66 43.16 2.31
N TYR A 217 -14.72 42.49 1.15
CA TYR A 217 -15.44 42.97 -0.02
C TYR A 217 -16.95 43.11 0.25
N ASN A 218 -17.57 42.10 0.87
CA ASN A 218 -18.98 42.14 1.23
C ASN A 218 -19.30 43.22 2.28
N GLU A 219 -18.40 43.43 3.25
CA GLU A 219 -18.52 44.53 4.22
C GLU A 219 -18.45 45.89 3.53
N ALA A 220 -17.50 46.09 2.61
CA ALA A 220 -17.39 47.32 1.82
C ALA A 220 -18.64 47.57 0.96
N LEU A 221 -19.15 46.53 0.28
CA LEU A 221 -20.38 46.61 -0.51
C LEU A 221 -21.60 46.93 0.38
N GLY A 222 -21.65 46.36 1.59
CA GLY A 222 -22.70 46.65 2.57
C GLY A 222 -22.66 48.10 3.05
N LEU A 223 -21.47 48.65 3.29
CA LEU A 223 -21.29 50.07 3.64
C LEU A 223 -21.71 50.97 2.48
N GLU A 224 -21.27 50.69 1.25
CA GLU A 224 -21.67 51.43 0.06
C GLU A 224 -23.19 51.42 -0.14
N ALA A 225 -23.83 50.26 0.02
CA ALA A 225 -25.28 50.14 -0.08
C ALA A 225 -26.01 50.92 1.03
N SER A 226 -25.48 50.94 2.25
CA SER A 226 -26.03 51.73 3.37
C SER A 226 -25.91 53.23 3.11
N GLU A 227 -24.75 53.71 2.68
CA GLU A 227 -24.52 55.11 2.31
C GLU A 227 -25.42 55.51 1.15
N GLY A 228 -25.54 54.66 0.12
CA GLY A 228 -26.45 54.87 -1.02
C GLY A 228 -27.91 54.98 -0.58
N LYS A 229 -28.37 54.15 0.37
CA LYS A 229 -29.72 54.28 0.96
C LYS A 229 -29.88 55.59 1.74
N ARG A 230 -28.86 56.00 2.52
CA ARG A 230 -28.90 57.27 3.26
C ARG A 230 -29.03 58.46 2.31
N LEU A 231 -28.23 58.49 1.24
CA LEU A 231 -28.26 59.51 0.20
C LEU A 231 -29.62 59.56 -0.51
N ARG A 232 -30.17 58.40 -0.91
CA ARG A 232 -31.52 58.35 -1.51
C ARG A 232 -32.60 58.87 -0.58
N LYS A 233 -32.55 58.50 0.71
CA LYS A 233 -33.50 58.99 1.70
C LYS A 233 -33.37 60.50 1.90
N GLN A 234 -32.15 61.03 1.87
CA GLN A 234 -31.92 62.47 1.94
C GLN A 234 -32.48 63.18 0.71
N GLN A 235 -32.22 62.66 -0.50
CA GLN A 235 -32.82 63.17 -1.73
C GLN A 235 -34.35 63.14 -1.70
N GLU A 236 -34.95 62.03 -1.26
CA GLU A 236 -36.40 61.91 -1.11
C GLU A 236 -36.96 62.94 -0.12
N GLN A 237 -36.25 63.22 0.97
CA GLN A 237 -36.63 64.28 1.90
C GLN A 237 -36.52 65.66 1.26
N ASP A 238 -35.44 65.94 0.54
CA ASP A 238 -35.23 67.21 -0.15
C ASP A 238 -36.30 67.42 -1.24
N ASP A 239 -36.64 66.38 -2.01
CA ASP A 239 -37.70 66.38 -3.02
C ASP A 239 -39.08 66.61 -2.38
N ASN A 240 -39.38 65.92 -1.27
CA ASN A 240 -40.61 66.15 -0.50
C ASN A 240 -40.69 67.59 0.01
N PHE A 241 -39.59 68.17 0.51
CA PHE A 241 -39.54 69.56 0.93
C PHE A 241 -39.75 70.52 -0.24
N ALA A 242 -39.14 70.23 -1.40
CA ALA A 242 -39.32 71.03 -2.60
C ALA A 242 -40.77 70.96 -3.10
N GLU A 243 -41.40 69.79 -3.09
CA GLU A 243 -42.82 69.61 -3.42
C GLU A 243 -43.73 70.41 -2.48
N ILE A 244 -43.53 70.29 -1.16
CA ILE A 244 -44.29 71.06 -0.15
C ILE A 244 -44.11 72.56 -0.37
N TYR A 245 -42.87 73.02 -0.59
CA TYR A 245 -42.57 74.43 -0.81
C TYR A 245 -43.22 74.95 -2.11
N ASN A 246 -43.13 74.18 -3.20
CA ASN A 246 -43.76 74.52 -4.48
C ASN A 246 -45.28 74.59 -4.35
N HIS A 247 -45.92 73.67 -3.63
CA HIS A 247 -47.35 73.75 -3.37
C HIS A 247 -47.71 74.96 -2.50
N LEU A 248 -46.94 75.21 -1.43
CA LEU A 248 -47.19 76.31 -0.50
C LEU A 248 -47.06 77.68 -1.18
N THR A 249 -46.11 77.83 -2.10
CA THR A 249 -45.85 79.08 -2.83
C THR A 249 -46.58 79.19 -4.17
N GLY A 250 -47.11 78.09 -4.68
CA GLY A 250 -47.81 78.04 -5.95
C GLY A 250 -49.20 78.68 -5.91
N ASP A 251 -49.64 79.16 -7.07
CA ASP A 251 -50.86 79.95 -7.31
C ASP A 251 -52.17 79.34 -6.79
N ILE A 252 -52.20 78.01 -6.58
CA ILE A 252 -53.38 77.28 -6.12
C ILE A 252 -53.61 77.54 -4.63
N LEU A 253 -52.58 77.39 -3.78
CA LEU A 253 -52.73 77.55 -2.32
C LEU A 253 -52.59 79.01 -1.85
N THR A 254 -51.78 79.83 -2.54
CA THR A 254 -51.66 81.27 -2.23
C THR A 254 -52.83 82.10 -2.74
N GLU A 255 -53.70 81.47 -3.53
CA GLU A 255 -54.83 82.09 -4.21
C GLU A 255 -54.50 83.39 -4.97
N ASP A 256 -53.28 83.53 -5.51
CA ASP A 256 -52.81 84.77 -6.13
C ASP A 256 -53.80 85.33 -7.18
N PRO A 257 -54.32 86.57 -7.01
CA PRO A 257 -55.18 87.23 -7.99
C PRO A 257 -54.52 87.45 -9.36
N ALA A 258 -53.18 87.53 -9.42
CA ALA A 258 -52.45 87.72 -10.66
C ALA A 258 -52.63 86.56 -11.65
N ALA A 259 -52.94 85.36 -11.14
CA ALA A 259 -53.25 84.18 -11.95
C ALA A 259 -54.49 84.34 -12.85
N ALA A 260 -55.34 85.34 -12.60
CA ALA A 260 -56.51 85.68 -13.42
C ALA A 260 -56.18 86.65 -14.57
N SER A 261 -54.95 87.17 -14.64
CA SER A 261 -54.51 88.12 -15.65
C SER A 261 -54.31 87.42 -17.00
N SER A 262 -54.99 87.90 -18.04
CA SER A 262 -54.85 87.37 -19.40
C SER A 262 -53.62 87.94 -20.09
N SER A 263 -52.81 87.09 -20.73
CA SER A 263 -51.69 87.53 -21.58
C SER A 263 -52.12 88.43 -22.75
N TYR A 264 -53.39 88.37 -23.16
CA TYR A 264 -53.95 89.20 -24.24
C TYR A 264 -54.30 90.64 -23.82
N GLY A 265 -54.10 91.04 -22.56
CA GLY A 265 -54.13 92.45 -22.15
C GLY A 265 -54.71 92.70 -20.75
N PRO A 266 -54.37 93.84 -20.10
CA PRO A 266 -54.64 94.09 -18.67
C PRO A 266 -56.14 94.18 -18.29
N HIS A 267 -57.00 94.49 -19.26
CA HIS A 267 -58.45 94.63 -19.06
C HIS A 267 -59.20 93.31 -19.18
N ARG A 268 -58.51 92.22 -19.57
CA ARG A 268 -59.13 90.92 -19.83
C ARG A 268 -58.75 89.96 -18.71
N VAL A 269 -59.76 89.32 -18.14
CA VAL A 269 -59.57 88.27 -17.12
C VAL A 269 -59.78 86.90 -17.75
N ILE A 270 -59.05 85.90 -17.28
CA ILE A 270 -59.27 84.50 -17.66
C ILE A 270 -60.49 83.98 -16.86
N PRO A 271 -61.61 83.60 -17.51
CA PRO A 271 -62.89 83.39 -16.82
C PRO A 271 -62.91 82.30 -15.75
N ASP A 272 -62.16 81.22 -15.96
CA ASP A 272 -62.05 80.07 -15.06
C ASP A 272 -61.20 80.35 -13.80
N ARG A 273 -60.30 81.33 -13.87
CA ARG A 273 -59.37 81.71 -12.78
C ARG A 273 -59.77 83.00 -12.08
N TRP A 274 -60.94 83.58 -12.40
CA TRP A 274 -61.39 84.84 -11.83
C TRP A 274 -61.86 84.68 -10.37
N LYS A 275 -61.21 85.41 -9.45
CA LYS A 275 -61.43 85.33 -7.99
C LYS A 275 -62.03 86.62 -7.40
N GLY A 276 -62.94 87.26 -8.14
CA GLY A 276 -63.61 88.49 -7.72
C GLY A 276 -62.86 89.77 -8.08
N MET A 277 -63.40 90.90 -7.64
CA MET A 277 -62.86 92.25 -7.92
C MET A 277 -61.76 92.63 -6.93
N SER A 278 -60.78 93.43 -7.38
CA SER A 278 -59.73 93.91 -6.48
C SER A 278 -60.32 94.81 -5.37
N PRO A 279 -59.68 94.90 -4.19
CA PRO A 279 -60.10 95.83 -3.14
C PRO A 279 -60.23 97.27 -3.65
N GLU A 280 -59.36 97.70 -4.57
CA GLU A 280 -59.41 99.04 -5.17
C GLU A 280 -60.65 99.22 -6.07
N GLN A 281 -60.99 98.20 -6.87
CA GLN A 281 -62.20 98.22 -7.70
C GLN A 281 -63.47 98.25 -6.85
N LEU A 282 -63.53 97.45 -5.78
CA LEU A 282 -64.65 97.46 -4.84
C LEU A 282 -64.77 98.80 -4.12
N GLN A 283 -63.64 99.43 -3.78
CA GLN A 283 -63.63 100.76 -3.18
C GLN A 283 -64.16 101.82 -4.15
N ALA A 284 -63.73 101.82 -5.41
CA ALA A 284 -64.24 102.73 -6.43
C ALA A 284 -65.75 102.59 -6.64
N ILE A 285 -66.29 101.36 -6.59
CA ILE A 285 -67.74 101.11 -6.64
C ILE A 285 -68.44 101.72 -5.42
N ARG A 286 -67.90 101.53 -4.21
CA ARG A 286 -68.48 102.11 -2.98
C ARG A 286 -68.49 103.64 -3.03
N GLU A 287 -67.40 104.25 -3.51
CA GLU A 287 -67.31 105.70 -3.70
C GLU A 287 -68.35 106.20 -4.72
N THR A 288 -68.53 105.47 -5.83
CA THR A 288 -69.55 105.79 -6.84
C THR A 288 -70.97 105.66 -6.28
N GLN A 289 -71.25 104.62 -5.48
CA GLN A 289 -72.55 104.44 -4.81
C GLN A 289 -72.84 105.56 -3.80
N GLU A 290 -71.82 106.02 -3.07
CA GLU A 290 -71.94 107.14 -2.16
C GLU A 290 -72.30 108.44 -2.90
N GLN A 291 -71.63 108.71 -4.01
CA GLN A 291 -71.97 109.85 -4.88
C GLN A 291 -73.42 109.78 -5.38
N GLN A 292 -73.88 108.60 -5.82
CA GLN A 292 -75.28 108.41 -6.24
C GLN A 292 -76.29 108.65 -5.10
N ARG A 293 -75.97 108.24 -3.86
CA ARG A 293 -76.82 108.54 -2.70
C ARG A 293 -76.94 110.04 -2.45
N GLN A 294 -75.82 110.76 -2.50
CA GLN A 294 -75.78 112.20 -2.32
C GLN A 294 -76.55 112.94 -3.43
N GLU A 295 -76.37 112.53 -4.68
CA GLU A 295 -77.11 113.12 -5.82
C GLU A 295 -78.62 112.88 -5.71
N LYS A 296 -79.04 111.66 -5.35
CA LYS A 296 -80.45 111.33 -5.14
C LYS A 296 -81.06 112.13 -3.98
N HIS A 297 -80.31 112.37 -2.91
CA HIS A 297 -80.75 113.23 -1.81
C HIS A 297 -80.98 114.67 -2.29
N ARG A 298 -80.04 115.21 -3.08
CA ARG A 298 -80.14 116.55 -3.65
C ARG A 298 -81.35 116.71 -4.57
N LEU A 299 -81.63 115.73 -5.43
CA LEU A 299 -82.81 115.73 -6.31
C LEU A 299 -84.12 115.73 -5.50
N LYS A 300 -84.18 114.94 -4.41
CA LYS A 300 -85.37 114.87 -3.55
C LYS A 300 -85.63 116.19 -2.80
N GLU A 301 -84.59 116.92 -2.41
CA GLU A 301 -84.73 118.27 -1.86
C GLU A 301 -85.25 119.27 -2.90
N GLN A 302 -84.80 119.18 -4.14
CA GLN A 302 -85.31 120.02 -5.24
C GLN A 302 -86.78 119.74 -5.55
N GLU A 303 -87.20 118.47 -5.61
CA GLU A 303 -88.62 118.09 -5.77
C GLU A 303 -89.48 118.66 -4.65
N LYS A 304 -89.01 118.58 -3.39
CA LYS A 304 -89.74 119.13 -2.24
C LYS A 304 -89.92 120.65 -2.31
N GLN A 305 -88.92 121.38 -2.85
CA GLN A 305 -89.04 122.83 -3.06
C GLN A 305 -90.07 123.14 -4.16
N LEU A 306 -90.02 122.42 -5.28
CA LEU A 306 -90.99 122.59 -6.37
C LEU A 306 -92.42 122.26 -5.93
N GLU A 307 -92.62 121.21 -5.14
CA GLU A 307 -93.95 120.83 -4.64
C GLU A 307 -94.50 121.88 -3.67
N ALA A 308 -93.66 122.48 -2.82
CA ALA A 308 -94.06 123.60 -1.97
C ALA A 308 -94.48 124.84 -2.78
N GLU A 309 -93.77 125.16 -3.87
CA GLU A 309 -94.14 126.26 -4.78
C GLU A 309 -95.49 125.99 -5.48
N TRP A 310 -95.73 124.76 -5.94
CA TRP A 310 -97.00 124.34 -6.54
C TRP A 310 -98.17 124.39 -5.57
N ASP A 311 -97.98 123.96 -4.32
CA ASP A 311 -98.99 124.05 -3.28
C ASP A 311 -99.35 125.50 -2.94
N GLN A 312 -98.35 126.39 -2.92
CA GLN A 312 -98.57 127.82 -2.71
C GLN A 312 -99.39 128.44 -3.86
N GLN A 313 -99.10 128.06 -5.12
CA GLN A 313 -99.91 128.48 -6.27
C GLN A 313 -101.34 127.94 -6.21
N ARG A 314 -101.53 126.68 -5.83
CA ARG A 314 -102.87 126.08 -5.63
C ARG A 314 -103.69 126.84 -4.59
N PHE A 315 -103.08 127.19 -3.47
CA PHE A 315 -103.75 127.96 -2.41
C PHE A 315 -104.19 129.34 -2.90
N LEU A 316 -103.33 130.06 -3.64
CA LEU A 316 -103.68 131.36 -4.22
C LEU A 316 -104.80 131.25 -5.27
N ALA A 317 -104.76 130.23 -6.14
CA ALA A 317 -105.79 129.98 -7.14
C ALA A 317 -107.15 129.64 -6.51
N ALA A 318 -107.18 128.80 -5.48
CA ALA A 318 -108.40 128.47 -4.74
C ALA A 318 -109.03 129.70 -4.07
N ARG A 319 -108.20 130.58 -3.49
CA ARG A 319 -108.67 131.85 -2.90
C ARG A 319 -109.26 132.79 -3.96
N ALA A 320 -108.65 132.87 -5.15
CA ALA A 320 -109.19 133.65 -6.25
C ALA A 320 -110.54 133.10 -6.75
N ALA A 321 -110.66 131.77 -6.88
CA ALA A 321 -111.90 131.10 -7.28
C ALA A 321 -113.06 131.37 -6.30
N MET A 322 -112.82 131.26 -4.98
CA MET A 322 -113.84 131.58 -3.97
C MET A 322 -114.29 133.05 -4.04
N THR A 323 -113.38 133.97 -4.38
CA THR A 323 -113.72 135.40 -4.52
C THR A 323 -114.62 135.63 -5.74
N LEU A 324 -114.36 134.94 -6.85
CA LEU A 324 -115.20 134.98 -8.05
C LEU A 324 -116.58 134.36 -7.81
N GLU A 325 -116.64 133.22 -7.10
CA GLU A 325 -117.90 132.55 -6.77
C GLU A 325 -118.82 133.43 -5.90
N GLN A 326 -118.26 134.17 -4.94
CA GLN A 326 -119.02 135.16 -4.16
C GLN A 326 -119.59 136.28 -5.03
N GLN A 327 -118.83 136.78 -6.01
CA GLN A 327 -119.31 137.81 -6.94
C GLN A 327 -120.46 137.28 -7.82
N GLU A 328 -120.36 136.03 -8.29
CA GLU A 328 -121.41 135.39 -9.09
C GLU A 328 -122.70 135.19 -8.29
N GLN A 329 -122.60 134.78 -7.02
CA GLN A 329 -123.76 134.59 -6.16
C GLN A 329 -124.52 135.90 -5.87
N GLU A 330 -123.82 137.02 -5.67
CA GLU A 330 -124.45 138.33 -5.46
C GLU A 330 -125.12 138.85 -6.74
N MET A 331 -124.49 138.69 -7.90
CA MET A 331 -125.10 139.00 -9.21
C MET A 331 -126.38 138.17 -9.45
N ASN A 332 -126.35 136.87 -9.12
CA ASN A 332 -127.51 135.99 -9.27
C ASN A 332 -128.67 136.36 -8.33
N LYS A 333 -128.39 136.83 -7.11
CA LYS A 333 -129.43 137.36 -6.21
C LYS A 333 -130.12 138.59 -6.78
N GLU A 334 -129.36 139.51 -7.37
CA GLU A 334 -129.93 140.71 -8.01
C GLU A 334 -130.79 140.36 -9.23
N LEU A 335 -130.34 139.40 -10.04
CA LEU A 335 -131.10 138.94 -11.21
C LEU A 335 -132.45 138.30 -10.81
N ARG A 336 -132.46 137.48 -9.75
CA ARG A 336 -133.68 136.85 -9.22
C ARG A 336 -134.69 137.89 -8.72
N LYS A 337 -134.25 138.92 -7.99
CA LYS A 337 -135.13 140.02 -7.55
C LYS A 337 -135.80 140.74 -8.73
N ARG A 338 -135.08 140.95 -9.83
CA ARG A 338 -135.64 141.58 -11.05
C ARG A 338 -136.66 140.67 -11.74
N LEU A 339 -136.39 139.37 -11.82
CA LEU A 339 -137.31 138.37 -12.39
C LEU A 339 -138.62 138.25 -11.60
N ASP A 340 -138.56 138.26 -10.26
CA ASP A 340 -139.76 138.18 -9.42
C ASP A 340 -140.69 139.38 -9.60
N LEU A 341 -140.13 140.59 -9.73
CA LEU A 341 -140.89 141.81 -10.03
C LEU A 341 -141.59 141.73 -11.39
N TYR A 342 -140.90 141.21 -12.41
CA TYR A 342 -141.46 141.05 -13.75
C TYR A 342 -142.59 140.02 -13.80
N ASN A 343 -142.42 138.88 -13.12
CA ASN A 343 -143.44 137.84 -13.05
C ASN A 343 -144.74 138.31 -12.34
N GLN A 344 -144.63 139.19 -11.35
CA GLN A 344 -145.80 139.78 -10.69
C GLN A 344 -146.61 140.70 -11.62
N GLN A 345 -145.96 141.44 -12.54
CA GLN A 345 -146.67 142.24 -13.54
C GLN A 345 -147.41 141.35 -14.54
N LEU A 346 -146.72 140.33 -15.07
CA LEU A 346 -147.28 139.41 -16.05
C LEU A 346 -148.52 138.66 -15.52
N SER A 347 -148.50 138.27 -14.24
CA SER A 347 -149.63 137.59 -13.58
C SER A 347 -150.89 138.46 -13.51
N LYS A 348 -150.74 139.77 -13.29
CA LYS A 348 -151.88 140.71 -13.24
C LYS A 348 -152.50 140.90 -14.62
N GLU A 349 -151.68 141.00 -15.67
CA GLU A 349 -152.15 141.14 -17.06
C GLU A 349 -152.92 139.90 -17.54
N GLN A 350 -152.42 138.70 -17.23
CA GLN A 350 -153.11 137.45 -17.58
C GLN A 350 -154.48 137.30 -16.92
N LYS A 351 -154.62 137.71 -15.66
CA LYS A 351 -155.89 137.65 -14.94
C LYS A 351 -156.96 138.55 -15.57
N ALA A 352 -156.57 139.77 -15.98
CA ALA A 352 -157.48 140.70 -16.65
C ALA A 352 -157.94 140.17 -18.02
N HIS A 353 -157.05 139.53 -18.77
CA HIS A 353 -157.37 138.95 -20.08
C HIS A 353 -158.35 137.75 -19.99
N LEU A 354 -158.20 136.92 -18.97
CA LEU A 354 -159.10 135.78 -18.73
C LEU A 354 -160.53 136.22 -18.36
N GLU A 355 -160.67 137.26 -17.54
CA GLU A 355 -161.98 137.83 -17.20
C GLU A 355 -162.74 138.39 -18.40
N TYR A 356 -162.04 138.94 -19.39
CA TYR A 356 -162.64 139.45 -20.63
C TYR A 356 -163.21 138.32 -21.51
N LEU A 357 -162.44 137.24 -21.70
CA LEU A 357 -162.84 136.08 -22.50
C LEU A 357 -164.11 135.40 -21.96
N GLU A 358 -164.22 135.27 -20.64
CA GLU A 358 -165.29 134.50 -20.02
C GLU A 358 -166.65 135.21 -20.08
N LYS A 359 -166.67 136.55 -19.96
CA LYS A 359 -167.93 137.31 -19.88
C LYS A 359 -168.49 137.76 -21.22
N GLU A 360 -167.65 138.05 -22.22
CA GLU A 360 -168.14 138.59 -23.51
C GLU A 360 -168.16 137.58 -24.66
N VAL A 361 -167.31 136.56 -24.64
CA VAL A 361 -167.12 135.66 -25.81
C VAL A 361 -167.90 134.35 -25.70
N TYR A 362 -168.10 133.82 -24.49
CA TYR A 362 -168.63 132.47 -24.28
C TYR A 362 -170.13 132.37 -23.93
N THR A 363 -170.95 133.32 -24.38
CA THR A 363 -172.43 133.24 -24.26
C THR A 363 -173.11 133.21 -25.62
N ASN A 364 -173.67 132.05 -26.01
CA ASN A 364 -174.39 131.86 -27.28
C ASN A 364 -175.90 131.65 -27.05
N ASN A 365 -176.72 132.58 -27.56
CA ASN A 365 -178.19 132.48 -27.59
C ASN A 365 -178.68 131.98 -28.97
N PRO A 366 -179.54 130.95 -29.06
CA PRO A 366 -180.02 130.43 -30.34
C PRO A 366 -180.91 131.43 -31.11
N THR A 367 -180.66 131.55 -32.42
CA THR A 367 -181.28 132.53 -33.31
C THR A 367 -182.58 131.99 -33.95
N ALA A 368 -183.56 132.88 -34.19
CA ALA A 368 -184.93 132.55 -34.64
C ALA A 368 -185.05 131.73 -35.95
N HIS A 369 -183.99 131.60 -36.74
CA HIS A 369 -183.92 130.75 -37.93
C HIS A 369 -183.95 129.23 -37.60
N PHE A 370 -183.67 128.86 -36.35
CA PHE A 370 -183.64 127.48 -35.87
C PHE A 370 -185.02 126.80 -35.86
N PHE A 371 -186.11 127.55 -35.66
CA PHE A 371 -187.45 126.95 -35.50
C PHE A 371 -188.27 126.86 -36.79
N THR A 372 -187.85 127.54 -37.86
CA THR A 372 -188.50 127.46 -39.19
C THR A 372 -188.14 126.21 -40.00
N GLN A 373 -187.32 125.31 -39.43
CA GLN A 373 -186.79 124.12 -40.12
C GLN A 373 -187.65 122.85 -39.97
N PHE A 374 -188.73 122.87 -39.19
CA PHE A 374 -189.55 121.67 -38.92
C PHE A 374 -190.94 121.78 -39.57
N ASN A 375 -191.41 120.68 -40.21
CA ASN A 375 -192.69 120.50 -40.95
C ASN A 375 -192.79 121.08 -42.38
N THR A 376 -191.81 120.81 -43.27
CA THR A 376 -191.83 121.31 -44.68
C THR A 376 -192.08 120.26 -45.78
N THR A 377 -192.34 118.98 -45.50
CA THR A 377 -192.69 117.96 -46.53
C THR A 377 -193.64 116.85 -46.04
N SER A 378 -194.56 116.38 -46.90
CA SER A 378 -195.61 115.38 -46.58
C SER A 378 -195.24 113.93 -46.91
N ARG A 379 -194.24 113.37 -46.23
CA ARG A 379 -194.06 111.92 -46.16
C ARG A 379 -194.13 111.45 -44.72
#